data_AF-A0A3C1DL79-F1
#
_entry.id   AF-A0A3C1DL79-F1
#
_cell.length_a   1.000
_cell.length_b   1.000
_cell.length_c   1.000
_cell.angle_alpha   90.00
_cell.angle_beta   90.00
_cell.angle_gamma   90.00
#
_symmetry.space_group_name_H-M   'P 1'
#
loop_
_entity.id
_entity.type
_entity.pdbx_description
1 polymer ?
#
loop_
_entity_poly.entity_id
_entity_poly.type
_entity_poly.pdbx_seq_one_letter_code
_entity_poly.pdbx_strand_id
1 'polypeptide(L)'
;MERTDDTPDDWILLHRRHAIEGIMSDTLVRAIALQDRGGHFYRADFQVHTPRDTQWDGARPTLAERKTWARSFVAAARERGLEAVAISDHHDFAFYPYVKRAAAAEVLPDGTEVPGAQRLVVFPALELTCSVPCQAIMILDAEFPEDRLDDVLKALHFDPVDPKLDSLPQTTVLLDSGDINEIHAKLDKHDWLRGRYIMLPNITPSGHKTLLRTSFQVKYRDMVAVGGYLDGSITNLDKPRHVGEKRILEGGDSAWGSKRLALFQTSDARKADFSTLGEHSTWVKWAVPTAEALRQACLAQESRLAQTEPSLPNVWISRLVVSNSKFMGRVDVALNPQYSALIGGRGTGKSTILDYLRWALCDQPAKSTEDDEVADPRVRQRRLIDATLKPQEAHVEVHCVINGITHAVRRYAADGTVLLKVGDGDFEKVRESVIQSLLPIQAYSQKQLSSVAIRVDELLRFVTAPIQRDLEEIDRKRQEVAGRLRENYGTLERHRTLTTEIERSAVRVRSLAEQAQALRDGLSGLSEEDRKVLAGKAGHDRVREFYVTWEQHLAATQAELTGQGHSVE
;
A
#
# COMPACT_ATOMS: atom_id res chain seq x y z
N MET A 1 10.84 -21.33 37.35
CA MET A 1 9.64 -20.91 36.60
C MET A 1 9.19 -19.59 37.20
N GLU A 2 9.95 -18.53 36.94
CA GLU A 2 9.59 -17.17 37.31
C GLU A 2 9.04 -16.48 36.07
N ARG A 3 7.81 -15.98 36.17
CA ARG A 3 7.19 -15.12 35.18
C ARG A 3 7.68 -13.70 35.44
N THR A 4 8.36 -13.10 34.47
CA THR A 4 8.56 -11.65 34.42
C THR A 4 7.25 -11.01 33.99
N ASP A 5 6.74 -10.09 34.82
CA ASP A 5 5.56 -9.27 34.55
C ASP A 5 5.91 -8.21 33.49
N ASP A 6 5.37 -8.34 32.28
CA ASP A 6 5.33 -7.27 31.27
C ASP A 6 4.27 -6.25 31.67
N THR A 7 4.67 -4.99 31.85
CA THR A 7 3.75 -3.90 32.24
C THR A 7 2.95 -3.35 31.04
N PRO A 8 1.73 -2.82 31.25
CA PRO A 8 0.89 -2.27 30.17
C PRO A 8 1.49 -1.09 29.38
N ASP A 9 2.48 -0.38 29.95
CA ASP A 9 3.11 0.79 29.33
C ASP A 9 4.07 0.41 28.19
N ASP A 10 4.70 -0.77 28.25
CA ASP A 10 5.61 -1.26 27.20
C ASP A 10 4.86 -1.60 25.90
N TRP A 11 3.61 -2.08 26.01
CA TRP A 11 2.75 -2.34 24.84
C TRP A 11 2.35 -1.06 24.10
N ILE A 12 2.12 0.04 24.82
CA ILE A 12 1.75 1.34 24.22
C ILE A 12 2.96 1.97 23.52
N LEU A 13 4.15 1.85 24.12
CA LEU A 13 5.41 2.28 23.50
C LEU A 13 5.78 1.46 22.26
N LEU A 14 5.58 0.13 22.29
CA LEU A 14 5.82 -0.75 21.15
C LEU A 14 4.83 -0.49 20.00
N HIS A 15 3.55 -0.28 20.28
CA HIS A 15 2.55 0.07 19.27
C HIS A 15 2.80 1.46 18.67
N ARG A 16 3.24 2.44 19.48
CA ARG A 16 3.66 3.75 18.95
C ARG A 16 4.91 3.63 18.09
N ARG A 17 5.89 2.81 18.49
CA ARG A 17 7.08 2.53 17.66
C ARG A 17 6.71 1.85 16.34
N HIS A 18 5.88 0.82 16.34
CA HIS A 18 5.41 0.16 15.12
C HIS A 18 4.54 1.06 14.24
N ALA A 19 3.71 1.92 14.84
CA ALA A 19 2.94 2.92 14.09
C ALA A 19 3.87 3.98 13.47
N ILE A 20 4.88 4.45 14.19
CA ILE A 20 5.88 5.41 13.67
C ILE A 20 6.74 4.76 12.58
N GLU A 21 7.20 3.52 12.77
CA GLU A 21 7.96 2.75 11.77
C GLU A 21 7.11 2.45 10.53
N GLY A 22 5.83 2.12 10.69
CA GLY A 22 4.87 1.95 9.60
C GLY A 22 4.63 3.24 8.81
N ILE A 23 4.43 4.37 9.50
CA ILE A 23 4.25 5.69 8.89
C ILE A 23 5.53 6.15 8.15
N MET A 24 6.71 5.90 8.73
CA MET A 24 7.99 6.20 8.06
C MET A 24 8.22 5.32 6.82
N SER A 25 7.84 4.04 6.89
CA SER A 25 7.86 3.12 5.75
C SER A 25 6.93 3.60 4.63
N ASP A 26 5.69 3.94 4.94
CA ASP A 26 4.70 4.39 3.95
C ASP A 26 5.09 5.74 3.32
N THR A 27 5.70 6.64 4.10
CA THR A 27 6.22 7.92 3.59
C THR A 27 7.36 7.70 2.58
N LEU A 28 8.28 6.77 2.86
CA LEU A 28 9.37 6.45 1.94
C LEU A 28 8.86 5.78 0.66
N VAL A 29 7.93 4.84 0.79
CA VAL A 29 7.26 4.16 -0.32
C VAL A 29 6.58 5.17 -1.23
N ARG A 30 5.84 6.11 -0.64
CA ARG A 30 5.20 7.20 -1.36
C ARG A 30 6.21 8.13 -2.03
N ALA A 31 7.32 8.46 -1.36
CA ALA A 31 8.38 9.27 -1.92
C ALA A 31 8.95 8.65 -3.21
N ILE A 32 9.14 7.32 -3.23
CA ILE A 32 9.62 6.59 -4.40
C ILE A 32 8.53 6.55 -5.48
N ALA A 33 7.28 6.30 -5.10
CA ALA A 33 6.15 6.29 -6.04
C ALA A 33 6.01 7.64 -6.77
N LEU A 34 6.25 8.76 -6.08
CA LEU A 34 6.12 10.11 -6.66
C LEU A 34 7.32 10.57 -7.50
N GLN A 35 8.32 9.72 -7.77
CA GLN A 35 9.46 10.08 -8.62
C GLN A 35 9.11 10.15 -10.12
N ASP A 36 8.03 9.49 -10.55
CA ASP A 36 7.53 9.59 -11.92
C ASP A 36 6.64 10.83 -12.13
N ARG A 37 6.27 11.09 -13.39
CA ARG A 37 5.41 12.23 -13.78
C ARG A 37 3.98 11.80 -14.15
N GLY A 38 3.60 10.59 -13.75
CA GLY A 38 2.29 9.99 -13.97
C GLY A 38 1.28 10.40 -12.92
N GLY A 39 0.08 9.79 -13.01
CA GLY A 39 -1.00 10.09 -12.09
C GLY A 39 -0.88 9.29 -10.79
N HIS A 40 -1.04 9.98 -9.66
CA HIS A 40 -1.02 9.41 -8.31
C HIS A 40 -2.27 9.81 -7.54
N PHE A 41 -2.65 8.99 -6.56
CA PHE A 41 -3.80 9.29 -5.70
C PHE A 41 -3.40 10.27 -4.60
N TYR A 42 -4.28 11.24 -4.37
CA TYR A 42 -4.16 12.23 -3.32
C TYR A 42 -5.43 12.22 -2.48
N ARG A 43 -5.31 12.05 -1.17
CA ARG A 43 -6.45 12.19 -0.26
C ARG A 43 -6.83 13.67 -0.15
N ALA A 44 -8.04 14.01 -0.58
CA ALA A 44 -8.47 15.38 -0.77
C ALA A 44 -9.72 15.72 0.04
N ASP A 45 -9.73 16.93 0.62
CA ASP A 45 -10.92 17.54 1.21
C ASP A 45 -11.21 18.87 0.51
N PHE A 46 -12.28 18.91 -0.28
CA PHE A 46 -12.56 20.01 -1.19
C PHE A 46 -13.56 21.03 -0.68
N GLN A 47 -13.95 20.95 0.60
CA GLN A 47 -14.76 21.98 1.25
C GLN A 47 -14.19 22.29 2.63
N VAL A 48 -13.30 23.27 2.67
CA VAL A 48 -12.61 23.68 3.90
C VAL A 48 -12.73 25.18 4.05
N HIS A 49 -13.32 25.59 5.17
CA HIS A 49 -13.49 26.98 5.52
C HIS A 49 -12.35 27.48 6.40
N THR A 50 -12.20 28.78 6.43
CA THR A 50 -11.18 29.46 7.23
C THR A 50 -11.84 30.34 8.29
N PRO A 51 -11.04 30.92 9.21
CA PRO A 51 -11.55 31.83 10.23
C PRO A 51 -12.27 33.07 9.72
N ARG A 52 -12.27 33.34 8.41
CA ARG A 52 -13.09 34.39 7.81
C ARG A 52 -14.54 34.00 7.63
N ASP A 53 -14.84 32.72 7.48
CA ASP A 53 -16.19 32.27 7.25
C ASP A 53 -17.16 32.71 8.37
N THR A 54 -18.39 33.05 8.01
CA THR A 54 -19.37 33.56 8.97
C THR A 54 -19.78 32.51 9.99
N GLN A 55 -19.72 31.23 9.62
CA GLN A 55 -20.06 30.08 10.45
C GLN A 55 -18.83 29.44 11.12
N TRP A 56 -17.67 30.11 11.10
CA TRP A 56 -16.47 29.64 11.78
C TRP A 56 -16.71 29.45 13.28
N ASP A 57 -16.34 28.27 13.78
CA ASP A 57 -16.45 27.87 15.18
C ASP A 57 -15.10 27.95 15.87
N GLY A 58 -14.89 29.02 16.63
CA GLY A 58 -13.71 29.24 17.46
C GLY A 58 -13.05 30.60 17.27
N ALA A 59 -11.83 30.74 17.77
CA ALA A 59 -11.08 31.99 17.72
C ALA A 59 -10.72 32.38 16.28
N ARG A 60 -10.79 33.69 15.98
CA ARG A 60 -10.38 34.25 14.70
C ARG A 60 -9.01 34.91 14.85
N PRO A 61 -8.00 34.50 14.08
CA PRO A 61 -6.68 35.10 14.13
C PRO A 61 -6.73 36.52 13.57
N THR A 62 -6.02 37.44 14.23
CA THR A 62 -5.76 38.78 13.68
C THR A 62 -5.00 38.69 12.36
N LEU A 63 -4.96 39.79 11.59
CA LEU A 63 -4.20 39.85 10.34
C LEU A 63 -2.73 39.41 10.48
N ALA A 64 -2.09 39.72 11.61
CA ALA A 64 -0.71 39.31 11.91
C ALA A 64 -0.58 37.80 12.18
N GLU A 65 -1.62 37.19 12.76
CA GLU A 65 -1.63 35.78 13.17
C GLU A 65 -2.03 34.82 12.05
N ARG A 66 -2.58 35.31 10.94
CA ARG A 66 -3.01 34.45 9.80
C ARG A 66 -1.90 33.55 9.25
N LYS A 67 -0.66 34.03 9.24
CA LYS A 67 0.51 33.21 8.84
C LYS A 67 0.75 32.05 9.80
N THR A 68 0.59 32.30 11.10
CA THR A 68 0.73 31.27 12.14
C THR A 68 -0.41 30.26 12.04
N TRP A 69 -1.65 30.73 11.86
CA TRP A 69 -2.81 29.86 11.64
C TRP A 69 -2.64 28.98 10.40
N ALA A 70 -2.16 29.54 9.28
CA ALA A 70 -1.95 28.77 8.05
C ALA A 70 -0.91 27.66 8.24
N ARG A 71 0.15 27.89 9.02
CA ARG A 71 1.13 26.85 9.37
C ARG A 71 0.52 25.76 10.24
N SER A 72 -0.28 26.13 11.26
CA SER A 72 -0.95 25.12 12.09
C SER A 72 -1.98 24.32 11.31
N PHE A 73 -2.68 24.95 10.36
CA PHE A 73 -3.61 24.28 9.46
C PHE A 73 -2.91 23.24 8.57
N VAL A 74 -1.79 23.60 7.93
CA VAL A 74 -1.02 22.66 7.09
C VAL A 74 -0.49 21.49 7.92
N ALA A 75 0.02 21.75 9.12
CA ALA A 75 0.46 20.69 10.03
C ALA A 75 -0.69 19.75 10.41
N ALA A 76 -1.87 20.30 10.74
CA ALA A 76 -3.07 19.52 11.07
C ALA A 76 -3.56 18.68 9.89
N ALA A 77 -3.50 19.21 8.66
CA ALA A 77 -3.84 18.49 7.44
C ALA A 77 -2.89 17.29 7.22
N ARG A 78 -1.58 17.48 7.40
CA ARG A 78 -0.59 16.39 7.32
C ARG A 78 -0.80 15.32 8.38
N GLU A 79 -1.03 15.71 9.63
CA GLU A 79 -1.31 14.78 10.73
C GLU A 79 -2.52 13.88 10.43
N ARG A 80 -3.50 14.40 9.68
CA ARG A 80 -4.71 13.67 9.24
C ARG A 80 -4.51 12.90 7.93
N GLY A 81 -3.32 12.96 7.33
CA GLY A 81 -3.01 12.31 6.05
C GLY A 81 -3.70 12.96 4.86
N LEU A 82 -4.07 14.24 4.94
CA LEU A 82 -4.56 15.00 3.79
C LEU A 82 -3.39 15.44 2.92
N GLU A 83 -3.62 15.38 1.61
CA GLU A 83 -2.60 15.56 0.58
C GLU A 83 -3.04 16.64 -0.41
N ALA A 84 -4.34 16.94 -0.43
CA ALA A 84 -4.90 18.10 -1.07
C ALA A 84 -6.05 18.71 -0.25
N VAL A 85 -6.20 20.02 -0.32
CA VAL A 85 -7.36 20.74 0.21
C VAL A 85 -7.82 21.81 -0.76
N ALA A 86 -9.11 22.15 -0.75
CA ALA A 86 -9.60 23.36 -1.38
C ALA A 86 -10.06 24.34 -0.30
N ILE A 87 -9.48 25.54 -0.29
CA ILE A 87 -9.90 26.61 0.61
C ILE A 87 -11.09 27.29 -0.03
N SER A 88 -12.29 27.05 0.51
CA SER A 88 -13.57 27.30 -0.16
C SER A 88 -14.48 28.22 0.66
N ASP A 89 -13.96 29.34 1.17
CA ASP A 89 -14.78 30.32 1.87
C ASP A 89 -15.91 30.85 0.97
N HIS A 90 -16.98 31.33 1.61
CA HIS A 90 -18.11 31.93 0.90
C HIS A 90 -17.68 33.19 0.14
N HIS A 91 -17.56 33.08 -1.18
CA HIS A 91 -17.22 34.19 -2.09
C HIS A 91 -15.90 34.92 -1.74
N ASP A 92 -14.93 34.24 -1.11
CA ASP A 92 -13.68 34.86 -0.66
C ASP A 92 -12.46 33.96 -0.88
N PHE A 93 -11.33 34.57 -1.25
CA PHE A 93 -10.04 33.90 -1.41
C PHE A 93 -8.99 34.36 -0.38
N ALA A 94 -9.32 35.22 0.59
CA ALA A 94 -8.32 35.99 1.32
C ALA A 94 -7.34 35.13 2.13
N PHE A 95 -7.75 33.95 2.58
CA PHE A 95 -6.88 33.01 3.30
C PHE A 95 -6.08 32.08 2.39
N TYR A 96 -6.51 31.82 1.15
CA TYR A 96 -5.83 30.91 0.24
C TYR A 96 -4.33 31.23 0.08
N PRO A 97 -3.90 32.48 -0.16
CA PRO A 97 -2.48 32.82 -0.29
C PRO A 97 -1.65 32.48 0.96
N TYR A 98 -2.23 32.58 2.15
CA TYR A 98 -1.53 32.25 3.39
C TYR A 98 -1.31 30.73 3.51
N VAL A 99 -2.34 29.95 3.20
CA VAL A 99 -2.28 28.48 3.23
C VAL A 99 -1.36 27.95 2.13
N LYS A 100 -1.43 28.48 0.91
CA LYS A 100 -0.52 28.12 -0.20
C LYS A 100 0.95 28.33 0.20
N ARG A 101 1.28 29.49 0.78
CA ARG A 101 2.64 29.78 1.24
C ARG A 101 3.08 28.89 2.40
N ALA A 102 2.16 28.55 3.31
CA ALA A 102 2.48 27.63 4.42
C ALA A 102 2.76 26.22 3.91
N ALA A 103 1.99 25.72 2.94
CA ALA A 103 2.21 24.43 2.30
C ALA A 103 3.51 24.41 1.47
N ALA A 104 3.83 25.50 0.79
CA ALA A 104 5.09 25.64 0.06
C ALA A 104 6.32 25.65 0.98
N ALA A 105 6.18 26.10 2.23
CA ALA A 105 7.24 26.16 3.24
C ALA A 105 7.10 25.05 4.31
N GLU A 106 6.46 23.94 3.94
CA GLU A 106 6.17 22.85 4.85
C GLU A 106 7.44 22.09 5.25
N VAL A 107 7.55 21.79 6.54
CA VAL A 107 8.69 21.09 7.15
C VAL A 107 8.23 19.89 7.95
N LEU A 108 9.06 18.86 8.00
CA LEU A 108 8.90 17.69 8.87
C LEU A 108 9.25 18.05 10.33
N PRO A 109 8.89 17.19 11.31
CA PRO A 109 9.21 17.43 12.73
C PRO A 109 10.70 17.62 13.04
N ASP A 110 11.59 17.09 12.19
CA ASP A 110 13.04 17.25 12.29
C ASP A 110 13.57 18.55 11.65
N GLY A 111 12.68 19.38 11.11
CA GLY A 111 13.00 20.64 10.45
C GLY A 111 13.41 20.53 8.98
N THR A 112 13.44 19.31 8.42
CA THR A 112 13.73 19.12 6.99
C THR A 112 12.54 19.56 6.12
N GLU A 113 12.81 20.16 4.97
CA GLU A 113 11.74 20.53 4.04
C GLU A 113 11.05 19.28 3.48
N VAL A 114 9.72 19.31 3.45
CA VAL A 114 8.97 18.26 2.75
C VAL A 114 9.29 18.35 1.25
N PRO A 115 9.61 17.22 0.56
CA PRO A 115 9.81 17.21 -0.88
C PRO A 115 8.61 17.78 -1.64
N GLY A 116 8.83 18.57 -2.68
CA GLY A 116 7.76 19.29 -3.39
C GLY A 116 6.57 18.42 -3.82
N ALA A 117 6.80 17.18 -4.26
CA ALA A 117 5.75 16.25 -4.67
C ALA A 117 4.86 15.72 -3.51
N GLN A 118 5.34 15.84 -2.26
CA GLN A 118 4.66 15.42 -1.04
C GLN A 118 4.09 16.58 -0.22
N ARG A 119 4.33 17.82 -0.64
CA ARG A 119 3.75 19.00 0.01
C ARG A 119 2.24 18.99 -0.19
N LEU A 120 1.51 19.52 0.80
CA LEU A 120 0.06 19.66 0.71
C LEU A 120 -0.32 20.48 -0.54
N VAL A 121 -1.16 19.93 -1.40
CA VAL A 121 -1.71 20.66 -2.55
C VAL A 121 -2.86 21.55 -2.06
N VAL A 122 -2.79 22.84 -2.35
CA VAL A 122 -3.82 23.80 -1.93
C VAL A 122 -4.47 24.38 -3.19
N PHE A 123 -5.77 24.12 -3.35
CA PHE A 123 -6.57 24.69 -4.43
C PHE A 123 -7.24 26.00 -3.95
N PRO A 124 -7.24 27.07 -4.76
CA PRO A 124 -8.12 28.19 -4.54
C PRO A 124 -9.54 27.77 -4.92
N ALA A 125 -10.49 27.93 -4.01
CA ALA A 125 -11.88 27.61 -4.27
C ALA A 125 -12.84 28.64 -3.66
N LEU A 126 -14.11 28.56 -4.06
CA LEU A 126 -15.21 29.35 -3.51
C LEU A 126 -16.39 28.43 -3.22
N GLU A 127 -17.04 28.63 -2.07
CA GLU A 127 -18.40 28.14 -1.87
C GLU A 127 -19.39 29.18 -2.41
N LEU A 128 -20.02 28.87 -3.54
CA LEU A 128 -20.96 29.75 -4.23
C LEU A 128 -22.39 29.50 -3.77
N THR A 129 -23.06 30.57 -3.31
CA THR A 129 -24.51 30.58 -3.14
C THR A 129 -25.20 31.18 -4.38
N CYS A 130 -25.93 30.35 -5.13
CA CYS A 130 -26.60 30.74 -6.38
C CYS A 130 -28.04 31.24 -6.16
N SER A 131 -28.58 31.98 -7.14
CA SER A 131 -29.96 32.49 -7.15
C SER A 131 -31.01 31.40 -7.31
N VAL A 132 -30.74 30.41 -8.17
CA VAL A 132 -31.39 29.12 -8.08
C VAL A 132 -30.92 28.49 -6.77
N PRO A 133 -31.81 28.02 -5.87
CA PRO A 133 -31.42 27.53 -4.55
C PRO A 133 -30.53 26.28 -4.65
N CYS A 134 -29.26 26.52 -4.88
CA CYS A 134 -28.19 25.59 -5.17
C CYS A 134 -26.89 26.20 -4.64
N GLN A 135 -26.15 25.43 -3.85
CA GLN A 135 -24.75 25.72 -3.54
C GLN A 135 -23.85 24.93 -4.49
N ALA A 136 -22.69 25.49 -4.80
CA ALA A 136 -21.67 24.81 -5.58
C ALA A 136 -20.28 25.23 -5.12
N ILE A 137 -19.35 24.28 -5.09
CA ILE A 137 -17.94 24.57 -4.87
C ILE A 137 -17.31 24.81 -6.24
N MET A 138 -16.70 25.97 -6.43
CA MET A 138 -15.89 26.27 -7.61
C MET A 138 -14.41 26.12 -7.23
N ILE A 139 -13.70 25.20 -7.87
CA ILE A 139 -12.27 24.95 -7.60
C ILE A 139 -11.47 25.39 -8.83
N LEU A 140 -10.48 26.24 -8.64
CA LEU A 140 -9.55 26.68 -9.68
C LEU A 140 -8.33 25.75 -9.77
N ASP A 141 -7.48 25.90 -10.79
CA ASP A 141 -6.16 25.25 -10.80
C ASP A 141 -5.37 25.55 -9.52
N ALA A 142 -4.63 24.58 -8.97
CA ALA A 142 -3.80 24.82 -7.77
C ALA A 142 -2.74 25.92 -7.99
N GLU A 143 -2.25 26.04 -9.24
CA GLU A 143 -1.34 27.09 -9.69
C GLU A 143 -2.06 28.23 -10.45
N PHE A 144 -3.30 28.52 -10.07
CA PHE A 144 -3.98 29.72 -10.57
C PHE A 144 -3.24 30.99 -10.10
N PRO A 145 -3.04 32.00 -10.97
CA PRO A 145 -2.35 33.24 -10.60
C PRO A 145 -3.10 34.00 -9.47
N GLU A 146 -2.39 34.26 -8.36
CA GLU A 146 -2.97 34.94 -7.18
C GLU A 146 -3.47 36.36 -7.50
N ASP A 147 -2.81 37.06 -8.43
CA ASP A 147 -3.17 38.40 -8.89
C ASP A 147 -4.46 38.45 -9.70
N ARG A 148 -5.02 37.28 -10.07
CA ARG A 148 -6.26 37.15 -10.85
C ARG A 148 -7.44 36.64 -10.03
N LEU A 149 -7.26 36.34 -8.74
CA LEU A 149 -8.34 35.83 -7.89
C LEU A 149 -9.49 36.83 -7.75
N ASP A 150 -9.18 38.12 -7.59
CA ASP A 150 -10.19 39.18 -7.56
C ASP A 150 -10.94 39.31 -8.89
N ASP A 151 -10.26 39.06 -10.01
CA ASP A 151 -10.91 39.10 -11.33
C ASP A 151 -11.89 37.93 -11.52
N VAL A 152 -11.69 36.79 -10.82
CA VAL A 152 -12.66 35.69 -10.79
C VAL A 152 -13.94 36.12 -10.07
N LEU A 153 -13.82 36.81 -8.93
CA LEU A 153 -14.97 37.37 -8.21
C LEU A 153 -15.71 38.39 -9.08
N LYS A 154 -14.98 39.30 -9.74
CA LYS A 154 -15.58 40.25 -10.69
C LYS A 154 -16.26 39.56 -11.87
N ALA A 155 -15.69 38.47 -12.39
CA ALA A 155 -16.32 37.67 -13.44
C ALA A 155 -17.62 36.99 -12.97
N LEU A 156 -17.78 36.75 -11.67
CA LEU A 156 -19.04 36.34 -11.05
C LEU A 156 -20.00 37.52 -10.77
N HIS A 157 -19.60 38.77 -11.07
CA HIS A 157 -20.27 40.01 -10.66
C HIS A 157 -20.37 40.17 -9.13
N PHE A 158 -19.30 39.80 -8.44
CA PHE A 158 -19.15 40.00 -7.00
C PHE A 158 -17.94 40.90 -6.70
N ASP A 159 -18.13 41.93 -5.89
CA ASP A 159 -17.04 42.81 -5.47
C ASP A 159 -16.22 42.14 -4.37
N PRO A 160 -14.89 42.05 -4.49
CA PRO A 160 -14.04 41.47 -3.46
C PRO A 160 -14.22 42.17 -2.11
N VAL A 161 -14.38 41.38 -1.05
CA VAL A 161 -14.43 41.87 0.32
C VAL A 161 -13.02 42.27 0.76
N ASP A 162 -12.89 43.32 1.59
CA ASP A 162 -11.59 43.75 2.10
C ASP A 162 -10.84 42.57 2.76
N PRO A 163 -9.64 42.21 2.25
CA PRO A 163 -8.86 41.11 2.78
C PRO A 163 -8.40 41.34 4.23
N LYS A 164 -8.49 42.56 4.77
CA LYS A 164 -8.06 42.89 6.14
C LYS A 164 -9.12 42.64 7.22
N LEU A 165 -10.39 42.45 6.86
CA LEU A 165 -11.45 42.16 7.82
C LEU A 165 -11.24 40.80 8.48
N ASP A 166 -11.55 40.70 9.77
CA ASP A 166 -11.43 39.46 10.55
C ASP A 166 -12.49 38.42 10.17
N SER A 167 -13.65 38.86 9.71
CA SER A 167 -14.74 38.00 9.25
C SER A 167 -15.38 38.53 7.97
N LEU A 168 -15.97 37.63 7.19
CA LEU A 168 -16.80 38.00 6.05
C LEU A 168 -18.10 38.66 6.51
N PRO A 169 -18.67 39.55 5.67
CA PRO A 169 -20.07 39.96 5.82
C PRO A 169 -20.99 38.75 5.63
N GLN A 170 -22.26 38.90 6.02
CA GLN A 170 -23.26 37.86 5.78
C GLN A 170 -23.31 37.49 4.30
N THR A 171 -23.22 36.18 4.01
CA THR A 171 -23.22 35.66 2.64
C THR A 171 -24.46 36.10 1.89
N THR A 172 -24.25 36.78 0.76
CA THR A 172 -25.32 37.19 -0.15
C THR A 172 -25.48 36.19 -1.28
N VAL A 173 -26.71 36.03 -1.77
CA VAL A 173 -26.98 35.27 -2.99
C VAL A 173 -26.39 36.00 -4.19
N LEU A 174 -25.71 35.28 -5.08
CA LEU A 174 -25.30 35.81 -6.39
C LEU A 174 -26.54 35.95 -7.27
N LEU A 175 -27.18 37.11 -7.25
CA LEU A 175 -28.48 37.34 -7.90
C LEU A 175 -28.45 37.06 -9.41
N ASP A 176 -27.35 37.42 -10.07
CA ASP A 176 -27.09 37.23 -11.50
C ASP A 176 -26.31 35.92 -11.79
N SER A 177 -26.44 34.91 -10.92
CA SER A 177 -25.80 33.61 -11.17
C SER A 177 -26.58 32.76 -12.16
N GLY A 178 -27.90 32.95 -12.26
CA GLY A 178 -28.77 32.01 -12.95
C GLY A 178 -28.65 30.59 -12.38
N ASP A 179 -28.69 29.58 -13.26
CA ASP A 179 -28.28 28.22 -12.91
C ASP A 179 -26.78 27.95 -13.17
N ILE A 180 -26.32 26.74 -12.83
CA ILE A 180 -24.90 26.36 -12.94
C ILE A 180 -24.37 26.50 -14.37
N ASN A 181 -25.20 26.25 -15.39
CA ASN A 181 -24.78 26.36 -16.77
C ASN A 181 -24.61 27.82 -17.20
N GLU A 182 -25.46 28.71 -16.69
CA GLU A 182 -25.30 30.16 -16.89
C GLU A 182 -24.03 30.69 -16.24
N ILE A 183 -23.69 30.22 -15.02
CA ILE A 183 -22.38 30.52 -14.38
C ILE A 183 -21.25 30.03 -15.29
N HIS A 184 -21.32 28.80 -15.78
CA HIS A 184 -20.30 28.28 -16.70
C HIS A 184 -20.15 29.15 -17.95
N ALA A 185 -21.25 29.48 -18.61
CA ALA A 185 -21.26 30.31 -19.80
C ALA A 185 -20.73 31.74 -19.54
N LYS A 186 -20.93 32.27 -18.34
CA LYS A 186 -20.39 33.57 -17.91
C LYS A 186 -18.87 33.50 -17.74
N LEU A 187 -18.37 32.54 -17.00
CA LEU A 187 -16.93 32.38 -16.73
C LEU A 187 -16.15 32.03 -18.00
N ASP A 188 -16.73 31.21 -18.88
CA ASP A 188 -16.12 30.81 -20.14
C ASP A 188 -15.99 31.96 -21.16
N LYS A 189 -16.62 33.13 -20.96
CA LYS A 189 -16.35 34.34 -21.77
C LYS A 189 -14.93 34.87 -21.58
N HIS A 190 -14.26 34.46 -20.51
CA HIS A 190 -12.93 34.91 -20.17
C HIS A 190 -11.88 33.85 -20.54
N ASP A 191 -11.10 34.08 -21.60
CA ASP A 191 -10.09 33.11 -22.08
C ASP A 191 -9.03 32.76 -21.03
N TRP A 192 -8.77 33.66 -20.06
CA TRP A 192 -7.83 33.41 -18.96
C TRP A 192 -8.38 32.49 -17.85
N LEU A 193 -9.70 32.25 -17.83
CA LEU A 193 -10.39 31.42 -16.85
C LEU A 193 -10.95 30.13 -17.47
N ARG A 194 -11.36 30.16 -18.73
CA ARG A 194 -11.91 29.00 -19.46
C ARG A 194 -10.99 27.78 -19.31
N GLY A 195 -11.54 26.67 -18.83
CA GLY A 195 -10.82 25.41 -18.62
C GLY A 195 -9.88 25.37 -17.40
N ARG A 196 -9.86 26.41 -16.57
CA ARG A 196 -9.04 26.53 -15.35
C ARG A 196 -9.84 26.47 -14.06
N TYR A 197 -11.10 26.04 -14.14
CA TYR A 197 -11.99 25.84 -13.01
C TYR A 197 -12.91 24.63 -13.22
N ILE A 198 -13.38 24.05 -12.11
CA ILE A 198 -14.43 23.02 -12.08
C ILE A 198 -15.50 23.44 -11.09
N MET A 199 -16.76 23.18 -11.45
CA MET A 199 -17.92 23.39 -10.59
C MET A 199 -18.42 22.05 -10.06
N LEU A 200 -18.59 21.98 -8.75
CA LEU A 200 -19.14 20.83 -8.03
C LEU A 200 -20.42 21.29 -7.32
N PRO A 201 -21.62 21.09 -7.89
CA PRO A 201 -22.88 21.33 -7.19
C PRO A 201 -23.02 20.49 -5.92
N ASN A 202 -23.74 21.06 -4.94
CA ASN A 202 -24.25 20.30 -3.80
C ASN A 202 -25.30 19.31 -4.30
N ILE A 203 -25.05 18.03 -4.05
CA ILE A 203 -25.95 16.93 -4.36
C ILE A 203 -26.28 16.10 -3.11
N THR A 204 -26.04 16.64 -1.92
CA THR A 204 -26.38 16.01 -0.65
C THR A 204 -27.89 15.75 -0.60
N PRO A 205 -28.36 14.51 -0.42
CA PRO A 205 -29.78 14.22 -0.28
C PRO A 205 -30.39 14.96 0.91
N SER A 206 -31.51 15.65 0.70
CA SER A 206 -32.13 16.52 1.72
C SER A 206 -31.19 17.62 2.26
N GLY A 207 -30.09 17.90 1.56
CA GLY A 207 -29.12 18.92 1.94
C GLY A 207 -29.64 20.34 1.74
N HIS A 208 -29.09 21.27 2.50
CA HIS A 208 -29.35 22.69 2.29
C HIS A 208 -28.88 23.10 0.90
N LYS A 209 -29.73 23.77 0.12
CA LYS A 209 -29.41 24.22 -1.25
C LYS A 209 -28.82 23.09 -2.13
N THR A 210 -29.34 21.86 -2.00
CA THR A 210 -29.00 20.74 -2.88
C THR A 210 -29.68 20.82 -4.24
N LEU A 211 -29.05 20.30 -5.30
CA LEU A 211 -29.66 20.15 -6.62
C LEU A 211 -30.63 18.95 -6.69
N LEU A 212 -30.55 17.99 -5.75
CA LEU A 212 -31.43 16.82 -5.67
C LEU A 212 -32.77 17.18 -5.01
N ARG A 213 -33.60 17.94 -5.72
CA ARG A 213 -34.95 18.32 -5.27
C ARG A 213 -35.99 18.17 -6.36
N THR A 214 -37.25 18.00 -5.95
CA THR A 214 -38.38 17.98 -6.88
C THR A 214 -38.38 19.22 -7.77
N SER A 215 -38.70 19.02 -9.06
CA SER A 215 -38.74 20.04 -10.12
C SER A 215 -37.38 20.49 -10.66
N PHE A 216 -36.26 19.92 -10.20
CA PHE A 216 -34.91 20.25 -10.70
C PHE A 216 -34.38 19.23 -11.73
N GLN A 217 -35.24 18.32 -12.21
CA GLN A 217 -34.86 17.26 -13.16
C GLN A 217 -34.18 17.80 -14.42
N VAL A 218 -34.76 18.84 -15.03
CA VAL A 218 -34.21 19.46 -16.25
C VAL A 218 -32.85 20.11 -15.96
N LYS A 219 -32.72 20.80 -14.81
CA LYS A 219 -31.46 21.43 -14.39
C LYS A 219 -30.37 20.40 -14.17
N TYR A 220 -30.67 19.27 -13.52
CA TYR A 220 -29.71 18.18 -13.33
C TYR A 220 -29.32 17.53 -14.66
N ARG A 221 -30.31 17.17 -15.49
CA ARG A 221 -30.07 16.49 -16.76
C ARG A 221 -29.18 17.31 -17.69
N ASP A 222 -29.44 18.61 -17.75
CA ASP A 222 -28.80 19.50 -18.70
C ASP A 222 -27.51 20.12 -18.13
N MET A 223 -27.14 19.85 -16.86
CA MET A 223 -25.95 20.46 -16.25
C MET A 223 -24.64 20.02 -16.91
N VAL A 224 -23.74 20.97 -17.12
CA VAL A 224 -22.40 20.72 -17.66
C VAL A 224 -21.52 20.02 -16.62
N ALA A 225 -21.67 20.34 -15.33
CA ALA A 225 -20.90 19.79 -14.23
C ALA A 225 -20.89 18.24 -14.23
N VAL A 226 -19.70 17.64 -14.22
CA VAL A 226 -19.50 16.17 -14.30
C VAL A 226 -19.22 15.52 -12.95
N GLY A 227 -19.13 16.33 -11.89
CA GLY A 227 -19.05 15.89 -10.51
C GLY A 227 -19.95 16.76 -9.63
N GLY A 228 -20.16 16.33 -8.39
CA GLY A 228 -20.83 17.07 -7.33
C GLY A 228 -20.25 16.67 -5.98
N TYR A 229 -20.56 17.44 -4.94
CA TYR A 229 -20.11 17.14 -3.59
C TYR A 229 -21.27 16.71 -2.68
N LEU A 230 -20.93 15.88 -1.70
CA LEU A 230 -21.78 15.41 -0.63
C LEU A 230 -21.22 15.93 0.70
N ASP A 231 -22.05 16.62 1.45
CA ASP A 231 -21.78 16.95 2.84
C ASP A 231 -21.78 15.65 3.64
N GLY A 232 -20.61 15.25 4.11
CA GLY A 232 -20.45 14.03 4.87
C GLY A 232 -20.18 12.76 4.06
N SER A 233 -20.25 11.62 4.74
CA SER A 233 -19.95 10.31 4.14
C SER A 233 -20.89 9.92 2.99
N ILE A 234 -20.32 9.40 1.91
CA ILE A 234 -21.07 8.79 0.80
C ILE A 234 -21.97 7.64 1.23
N THR A 235 -21.62 6.93 2.32
CA THR A 235 -22.41 5.81 2.86
C THR A 235 -23.82 6.22 3.31
N ASN A 236 -24.07 7.52 3.46
CA ASN A 236 -25.41 8.04 3.67
C ASN A 236 -26.36 7.68 2.52
N LEU A 237 -25.87 7.54 1.29
CA LEU A 237 -26.66 7.13 0.12
C LEU A 237 -27.15 5.67 0.20
N ASP A 238 -26.51 4.83 1.02
CA ASP A 238 -26.92 3.43 1.18
C ASP A 238 -28.11 3.26 2.14
N LYS A 239 -28.52 4.34 2.83
CA LYS A 239 -29.69 4.31 3.71
C LYS A 239 -30.97 4.10 2.88
N PRO A 240 -31.93 3.28 3.34
CA PRO A 240 -33.15 2.96 2.59
C PRO A 240 -33.95 4.18 2.11
N ARG A 241 -33.89 5.29 2.85
CA ARG A 241 -34.58 6.54 2.50
C ARG A 241 -33.94 7.31 1.33
N HIS A 242 -32.72 6.97 0.92
CA HIS A 242 -31.95 7.67 -0.13
C HIS A 242 -31.72 6.81 -1.39
N VAL A 243 -32.42 5.68 -1.52
CA VAL A 243 -32.31 4.77 -2.68
C VAL A 243 -32.69 5.49 -3.99
N GLY A 244 -33.65 6.42 -3.95
CA GLY A 244 -34.04 7.22 -5.11
C GLY A 244 -32.92 8.15 -5.58
N GLU A 245 -32.36 8.93 -4.65
CA GLU A 245 -31.24 9.85 -4.89
C GLU A 245 -30.00 9.11 -5.37
N LYS A 246 -29.68 7.96 -4.77
CA LYS A 246 -28.58 7.10 -5.24
C LYS A 246 -28.80 6.67 -6.69
N ARG A 247 -30.01 6.22 -7.04
CA ARG A 247 -30.37 5.82 -8.41
C ARG A 247 -30.25 6.99 -9.40
N ILE A 248 -30.58 8.22 -8.99
CA ILE A 248 -30.39 9.43 -9.81
C ILE A 248 -28.91 9.68 -10.09
N LEU A 249 -28.08 9.66 -9.04
CA LEU A 249 -26.63 9.89 -9.13
C LEU A 249 -25.90 8.82 -9.94
N GLU A 250 -26.41 7.59 -9.95
CA GLU A 250 -25.91 6.47 -10.75
C GLU A 250 -26.38 6.52 -12.22
N GLY A 251 -27.27 7.45 -12.58
CA GLY A 251 -27.83 7.57 -13.94
C GLY A 251 -28.93 6.55 -14.25
N GLY A 252 -29.54 5.94 -13.21
CA GLY A 252 -30.56 4.90 -13.33
C GLY A 252 -32.00 5.41 -13.40
N ASP A 253 -32.23 6.71 -13.26
CA ASP A 253 -33.55 7.34 -13.33
C ASP A 253 -33.70 8.21 -14.59
N SER A 254 -34.54 7.76 -15.53
CA SER A 254 -34.74 8.43 -16.81
C SER A 254 -35.31 9.84 -16.71
N ALA A 255 -36.04 10.17 -15.63
CA ALA A 255 -36.56 11.52 -15.43
C ALA A 255 -35.44 12.53 -15.17
N TRP A 256 -34.34 12.09 -14.57
CA TRP A 256 -33.15 12.87 -14.28
C TRP A 256 -32.04 12.70 -15.33
N GLY A 257 -32.26 11.84 -16.33
CA GLY A 257 -31.29 11.52 -17.37
C GLY A 257 -30.38 10.35 -17.01
N SER A 258 -29.57 9.90 -17.97
CA SER A 258 -28.67 8.75 -17.83
C SER A 258 -27.26 9.12 -17.36
N LYS A 259 -27.05 10.36 -16.94
CA LYS A 259 -25.73 10.88 -16.54
C LYS A 259 -25.41 10.39 -15.13
N ARG A 260 -24.41 9.52 -15.04
CA ARG A 260 -23.76 9.19 -13.76
C ARG A 260 -22.88 10.37 -13.32
N LEU A 261 -22.98 10.76 -12.06
CA LEU A 261 -22.20 11.86 -11.49
C LEU A 261 -21.08 11.35 -10.59
N ALA A 262 -19.90 11.93 -10.72
CA ALA A 262 -18.81 11.68 -9.78
C ALA A 262 -19.07 12.41 -8.45
N LEU A 263 -18.72 11.77 -7.34
CA LEU A 263 -19.08 12.24 -6.00
C LEU A 263 -17.82 12.53 -5.18
N PHE A 264 -17.72 13.74 -4.63
CA PHE A 264 -16.71 14.10 -3.65
C PHE A 264 -17.38 14.19 -2.27
N GLN A 265 -16.91 13.42 -1.30
CA GLN A 265 -17.34 13.62 0.08
C GLN A 265 -16.49 14.70 0.72
N THR A 266 -17.13 15.62 1.44
CA THR A 266 -16.48 16.79 2.02
C THR A 266 -16.77 16.89 3.51
N SER A 267 -15.83 17.48 4.24
CA SER A 267 -15.98 17.67 5.69
C SER A 267 -16.77 18.92 6.06
N ASP A 268 -16.87 19.89 5.15
CA ASP A 268 -17.36 21.24 5.44
C ASP A 268 -16.67 21.83 6.70
N ALA A 269 -15.34 21.68 6.78
CA ALA A 269 -14.60 21.96 8.01
C ALA A 269 -14.61 23.45 8.38
N ARG A 270 -15.13 23.76 9.57
CA ARG A 270 -15.31 25.14 10.10
C ARG A 270 -14.77 25.34 11.53
N LYS A 271 -14.08 24.36 12.10
CA LYS A 271 -13.65 24.38 13.51
C LYS A 271 -12.19 24.77 13.71
N ALA A 272 -11.94 25.64 14.69
CA ALA A 272 -10.60 26.13 15.02
C ALA A 272 -9.64 25.07 15.57
N ASP A 273 -10.16 23.95 16.10
CA ASP A 273 -9.37 22.81 16.57
C ASP A 273 -9.04 21.79 15.46
N PHE A 274 -9.50 22.04 14.23
CA PHE A 274 -9.37 21.16 13.07
C PHE A 274 -9.98 19.77 13.27
N SER A 275 -10.90 19.58 14.23
CA SER A 275 -11.46 18.26 14.56
C SER A 275 -12.25 17.62 13.41
N THR A 276 -12.90 18.43 12.56
CA THR A 276 -13.67 17.95 11.39
C THR A 276 -12.85 17.89 10.10
N LEU A 277 -11.66 18.49 10.06
CA LEU A 277 -10.82 18.54 8.85
C LEU A 277 -10.52 17.11 8.35
N GLY A 278 -10.84 16.81 7.09
CA GLY A 278 -10.58 15.50 6.50
C GLY A 278 -11.36 14.32 7.09
N GLU A 279 -12.36 14.56 7.95
CA GLU A 279 -13.27 13.53 8.47
C GLU A 279 -13.97 12.81 7.31
N HIS A 280 -14.35 13.57 6.29
CA HIS A 280 -14.83 13.08 5.01
C HIS A 280 -13.95 13.63 3.90
N SER A 281 -13.31 12.72 3.16
CA SER A 281 -12.34 13.05 2.11
C SER A 281 -12.43 12.06 0.96
N THR A 282 -12.15 12.50 -0.26
CA THR A 282 -12.11 11.63 -1.44
C THR A 282 -10.67 11.47 -1.92
N TRP A 283 -10.28 10.27 -2.31
CA TRP A 283 -9.01 10.02 -2.99
C TRP A 283 -9.14 10.30 -4.47
N VAL A 284 -8.28 11.15 -5.00
CA VAL A 284 -8.37 11.62 -6.38
C VAL A 284 -7.03 11.43 -7.08
N LYS A 285 -7.06 10.88 -8.30
CA LYS A 285 -5.87 10.57 -9.07
C LYS A 285 -5.55 11.64 -10.13
N TRP A 286 -4.41 12.30 -10.00
CA TRP A 286 -3.90 13.26 -10.99
C TRP A 286 -2.37 13.23 -11.09
N ALA A 287 -1.84 13.76 -12.20
CA ALA A 287 -0.41 14.03 -12.37
C ALA A 287 -0.07 15.49 -12.05
N VAL A 288 -0.94 16.40 -12.46
CA VAL A 288 -0.85 17.84 -12.16
C VAL A 288 -2.19 18.30 -11.59
N PRO A 289 -2.21 18.98 -10.44
CA PRO A 289 -3.44 19.40 -9.75
C PRO A 289 -4.12 20.58 -10.45
N THR A 290 -4.82 20.29 -11.56
CA THR A 290 -5.59 21.26 -12.34
C THR A 290 -7.08 20.96 -12.24
N ALA A 291 -7.91 21.97 -12.49
CA ALA A 291 -9.35 21.78 -12.59
C ALA A 291 -9.72 20.77 -13.70
N GLU A 292 -8.99 20.78 -14.82
CA GLU A 292 -9.15 19.79 -15.88
C GLU A 292 -8.80 18.38 -15.40
N ALA A 293 -7.76 18.22 -14.56
CA ALA A 293 -7.45 16.91 -13.98
C ALA A 293 -8.57 16.40 -13.05
N LEU A 294 -9.20 17.28 -12.26
CA LEU A 294 -10.38 16.93 -11.46
C LEU A 294 -11.57 16.55 -12.37
N ARG A 295 -11.77 17.27 -13.49
CA ARG A 295 -12.80 16.94 -14.47
C ARG A 295 -12.57 15.56 -15.10
N GLN A 296 -11.34 15.26 -15.49
CA GLN A 296 -10.96 13.94 -16.00
C GLN A 296 -11.11 12.84 -14.95
N ALA A 297 -10.82 13.15 -13.67
CA ALA A 297 -11.07 12.22 -12.57
C ALA A 297 -12.57 11.91 -12.43
N CYS A 298 -13.45 12.90 -12.58
CA CYS A 298 -14.89 12.69 -12.59
C CYS A 298 -15.35 11.80 -13.74
N LEU A 299 -14.87 12.09 -14.96
CA LEU A 299 -15.23 11.32 -16.16
C LEU A 299 -14.75 9.86 -16.10
N ALA A 300 -13.61 9.61 -15.47
CA ALA A 300 -13.02 8.29 -15.30
C ALA A 300 -13.05 7.82 -13.84
N GLN A 301 -14.14 8.12 -13.13
CA GLN A 301 -14.29 7.94 -11.67
C GLN A 301 -13.88 6.56 -11.16
N GLU A 302 -14.15 5.48 -11.90
CA GLU A 302 -13.81 4.10 -11.49
C GLU A 302 -12.30 3.84 -11.37
N SER A 303 -11.48 4.63 -12.07
CA SER A 303 -10.02 4.49 -12.09
C SER A 303 -9.28 5.63 -11.41
N ARG A 304 -9.99 6.73 -11.09
CA ARG A 304 -9.40 7.98 -10.63
C ARG A 304 -10.02 8.56 -9.37
N LEU A 305 -11.14 8.04 -8.90
CA LEU A 305 -11.76 8.43 -7.64
C LEU A 305 -11.93 7.19 -6.76
N ALA A 306 -11.63 7.34 -5.49
CA ALA A 306 -11.93 6.33 -4.48
C ALA A 306 -12.43 7.01 -3.20
N GLN A 307 -13.44 6.42 -2.57
CA GLN A 307 -14.02 6.96 -1.33
C GLN A 307 -13.32 6.45 -0.07
N THR A 308 -12.52 5.40 -0.23
CA THR A 308 -11.62 4.83 0.77
C THR A 308 -10.22 4.81 0.20
N GLU A 309 -9.23 4.53 1.06
CA GLU A 309 -7.84 4.41 0.62
C GLU A 309 -7.70 3.38 -0.52
N PRO A 310 -7.10 3.77 -1.66
CA PRO A 310 -6.93 2.89 -2.79
C PRO A 310 -5.84 1.85 -2.51
N SER A 311 -6.11 0.59 -2.85
CA SER A 311 -5.08 -0.45 -2.82
C SER A 311 -4.08 -0.24 -3.96
N LEU A 312 -2.82 -0.02 -3.60
CA LEU A 312 -1.72 0.14 -4.55
C LEU A 312 -0.83 -1.12 -4.57
N PRO A 313 -0.17 -1.42 -5.70
CA PRO A 313 0.76 -2.54 -5.78
C PRO A 313 1.91 -2.38 -4.79
N ASN A 314 2.20 -3.44 -4.02
CA ASN A 314 3.36 -3.52 -3.12
C ASN A 314 4.65 -3.99 -3.81
N VAL A 315 4.54 -4.42 -5.07
CA VAL A 315 5.66 -4.79 -5.93
C VAL A 315 5.50 -4.09 -7.28
N TRP A 316 6.47 -3.27 -7.65
CA TRP A 316 6.48 -2.61 -8.95
C TRP A 316 7.90 -2.26 -9.40
N ILE A 317 8.03 -1.94 -10.69
CA ILE A 317 9.25 -1.41 -11.29
C ILE A 317 9.17 0.11 -11.22
N SER A 318 10.09 0.76 -10.53
CA SER A 318 10.09 2.21 -10.30
C SER A 318 10.92 2.98 -11.33
N ARG A 319 11.96 2.36 -11.91
CA ARG A 319 12.84 3.03 -12.87
C ARG A 319 13.57 2.03 -13.76
N LEU A 320 13.79 2.42 -15.02
CA LEU A 320 14.63 1.72 -15.97
C LEU A 320 15.75 2.66 -16.44
N VAL A 321 16.99 2.18 -16.37
CA VAL A 321 18.18 2.84 -16.87
C VAL A 321 18.85 1.94 -17.91
N VAL A 322 19.02 2.46 -19.12
CA VAL A 322 19.86 1.85 -20.17
C VAL A 322 21.05 2.78 -20.34
N SER A 323 22.23 2.33 -19.92
CA SER A 323 23.45 3.16 -19.92
C SER A 323 23.77 3.74 -21.31
N ASN A 324 23.66 2.92 -22.35
CA ASN A 324 23.74 3.34 -23.74
C ASN A 324 23.09 2.30 -24.66
N SER A 325 22.74 2.67 -25.89
CA SER A 325 22.24 1.77 -26.92
C SER A 325 22.56 2.34 -28.30
N LYS A 326 22.96 1.49 -29.24
CA LYS A 326 23.33 1.89 -30.61
C LYS A 326 22.29 2.80 -31.30
N PHE A 327 21.00 2.57 -31.06
CA PHE A 327 19.91 3.27 -31.74
C PHE A 327 19.18 4.30 -30.87
N MET A 328 19.20 4.15 -29.54
CA MET A 328 18.40 4.97 -28.63
C MET A 328 19.24 5.89 -27.74
N GLY A 329 20.57 5.68 -27.68
CA GLY A 329 21.42 6.35 -26.71
C GLY A 329 21.11 5.91 -25.27
N ARG A 330 21.43 6.77 -24.30
CA ARG A 330 21.10 6.58 -22.90
C ARG A 330 19.59 6.75 -22.68
N VAL A 331 18.98 5.81 -21.96
CA VAL A 331 17.57 5.90 -21.53
C VAL A 331 17.52 5.89 -20.01
N ASP A 332 16.71 6.76 -19.44
CA ASP A 332 16.54 6.88 -18.00
C ASP A 332 15.11 7.34 -17.72
N VAL A 333 14.26 6.40 -17.32
CA VAL A 333 12.82 6.62 -17.20
C VAL A 333 12.30 6.09 -15.87
N ALA A 334 11.61 6.96 -15.14
CA ALA A 334 10.80 6.55 -14.00
C ALA A 334 9.48 5.93 -14.49
N LEU A 335 8.98 4.94 -13.77
CA LEU A 335 7.79 4.17 -14.10
C LEU A 335 6.79 4.25 -12.96
N ASN A 336 5.52 4.44 -13.32
CA ASN A 336 4.43 4.57 -12.37
C ASN A 336 4.10 3.20 -11.73
N PRO A 337 3.82 3.15 -10.42
CA PRO A 337 3.51 1.90 -9.72
C PRO A 337 2.30 1.15 -10.26
N GLN A 338 1.33 1.86 -10.84
CA GLN A 338 0.08 1.28 -11.30
C GLN A 338 0.10 0.97 -12.80
N TYR A 339 0.45 1.96 -13.63
CA TYR A 339 0.40 1.80 -15.07
C TYR A 339 1.33 2.75 -15.81
N SER A 340 2.18 2.19 -16.67
CA SER A 340 3.05 2.94 -17.58
C SER A 340 2.81 2.49 -19.02
N ALA A 341 2.60 3.45 -19.93
CA ALA A 341 2.43 3.18 -21.35
C ALA A 341 3.53 3.88 -22.18
N LEU A 342 4.18 3.13 -23.07
CA LEU A 342 5.15 3.66 -24.03
C LEU A 342 4.44 3.95 -25.36
N ILE A 343 4.35 5.22 -25.75
CA ILE A 343 3.63 5.68 -26.94
C ILE A 343 4.60 6.35 -27.92
N GLY A 344 4.41 6.16 -29.23
CA GLY A 344 5.26 6.75 -30.26
C GLY A 344 5.15 6.04 -31.61
N GLY A 345 5.70 6.65 -32.66
CA GLY A 345 5.67 6.14 -34.04
C GLY A 345 6.40 4.80 -34.24
N ARG A 346 6.26 4.18 -35.41
CA ARG A 346 6.99 2.92 -35.71
C ARG A 346 8.51 3.18 -35.67
N GLY A 347 9.28 2.21 -35.16
CA GLY A 347 10.74 2.30 -35.10
C GLY A 347 11.32 3.12 -33.94
N THR A 348 10.50 3.78 -33.10
CA THR A 348 10.99 4.62 -31.99
C THR A 348 11.56 3.87 -30.78
N GLY A 349 11.74 2.54 -30.85
CA GLY A 349 12.34 1.76 -29.77
C GLY A 349 11.40 1.33 -28.62
N LYS A 350 10.08 1.53 -28.71
CA LYS A 350 9.11 1.10 -27.67
C LYS A 350 9.25 -0.38 -27.26
N SER A 351 9.23 -1.28 -28.25
CA SER A 351 9.38 -2.72 -27.99
C SER A 351 10.78 -3.06 -27.50
N THR A 352 11.79 -2.34 -28.00
CA THR A 352 13.19 -2.49 -27.58
C THR A 352 13.36 -2.19 -26.09
N ILE A 353 12.72 -1.14 -25.56
CA ILE A 353 12.71 -0.83 -24.13
C ILE A 353 12.12 -1.99 -23.33
N LEU A 354 10.98 -2.55 -23.76
CA LEU A 354 10.36 -3.69 -23.07
C LEU A 354 11.24 -4.94 -23.14
N ASP A 355 11.92 -5.18 -24.26
CA ASP A 355 12.83 -6.31 -24.40
C ASP A 355 14.09 -6.16 -23.53
N TYR A 356 14.60 -4.93 -23.36
CA TYR A 356 15.70 -4.62 -22.42
C TYR A 356 15.29 -4.87 -20.98
N LEU A 357 14.09 -4.42 -20.59
CA LEU A 357 13.52 -4.66 -19.26
C LEU A 357 13.43 -6.17 -18.97
N ARG A 358 12.84 -6.93 -19.89
CA ARG A 358 12.73 -8.40 -19.80
C ARG A 358 14.09 -9.06 -19.67
N TRP A 359 15.06 -8.61 -20.47
CA TRP A 359 16.41 -9.17 -20.47
C TRP A 359 17.13 -8.90 -19.15
N ALA A 360 17.06 -7.67 -18.61
CA ALA A 360 17.67 -7.33 -17.34
C ALA A 360 17.06 -8.13 -16.17
N LEU A 361 15.74 -8.32 -16.19
CA LEU A 361 15.00 -9.11 -15.21
C LEU A 361 15.09 -10.63 -15.45
N CYS A 362 15.95 -11.07 -16.36
CA CYS A 362 16.21 -12.48 -16.63
C CYS A 362 14.94 -13.28 -17.00
N ASP A 363 13.97 -12.64 -17.66
CA ASP A 363 12.78 -13.33 -18.17
C ASP A 363 13.16 -14.38 -19.21
N GLN A 364 12.72 -15.61 -18.98
CA GLN A 364 12.95 -16.73 -19.89
C GLN A 364 11.59 -17.32 -20.29
N PRO A 365 10.95 -16.86 -21.39
CA PRO A 365 9.74 -17.47 -21.93
C PRO A 365 9.97 -18.95 -22.29
N ALA A 366 8.95 -19.80 -22.32
CA ALA A 366 9.09 -21.22 -22.61
C ALA A 366 9.86 -21.46 -23.92
N LYS A 367 10.65 -22.54 -23.96
CA LYS A 367 11.41 -22.91 -25.17
C LYS A 367 10.42 -23.19 -26.30
N SER A 368 10.72 -22.69 -27.49
CA SER A 368 9.96 -23.07 -28.68
C SER A 368 10.22 -24.53 -29.05
N THR A 369 9.19 -25.25 -29.48
CA THR A 369 9.28 -26.59 -30.06
C THR A 369 9.32 -26.51 -31.59
N GLU A 370 9.70 -27.61 -32.26
CA GLU A 370 9.83 -27.65 -33.73
C GLU A 370 8.50 -27.37 -34.48
N ASP A 371 7.35 -27.53 -33.80
CA ASP A 371 6.01 -27.27 -34.33
C ASP A 371 5.56 -25.80 -34.25
N ASP A 372 6.41 -24.89 -33.75
CA ASP A 372 6.03 -23.49 -33.56
C ASP A 372 6.13 -22.63 -34.84
N GLU A 373 5.00 -22.06 -35.28
CA GLU A 373 4.96 -21.06 -36.37
C GLU A 373 5.60 -19.71 -35.99
N VAL A 374 5.85 -19.46 -34.70
CA VAL A 374 6.39 -18.20 -34.17
C VAL A 374 7.86 -18.36 -33.75
N ALA A 375 8.74 -17.54 -34.33
CA ALA A 375 10.17 -17.53 -34.01
C ALA A 375 10.45 -17.38 -32.50
N ASP A 376 11.43 -18.14 -31.99
CA ASP A 376 11.81 -18.15 -30.57
C ASP A 376 12.06 -16.73 -30.04
N PRO A 377 11.24 -16.26 -29.08
CA PRO A 377 11.41 -14.96 -28.44
C PRO A 377 12.81 -14.75 -27.84
N ARG A 378 13.44 -15.83 -27.34
CA ARG A 378 14.79 -15.80 -26.76
C ARG A 378 15.84 -15.49 -27.82
N VAL A 379 15.72 -16.09 -29.00
CA VAL A 379 16.65 -15.84 -30.12
C VAL A 379 16.52 -14.40 -30.59
N ARG A 380 15.28 -13.89 -30.71
CA ARG A 380 15.04 -12.50 -31.08
C ARG A 380 15.62 -11.53 -30.05
N GLN A 381 15.39 -11.76 -28.76
CA GLN A 381 15.93 -10.93 -27.70
C GLN A 381 17.46 -10.96 -27.71
N ARG A 382 18.09 -12.13 -27.81
CA ARG A 382 19.56 -12.25 -27.87
C ARG A 382 20.14 -11.49 -29.06
N ARG A 383 19.57 -11.63 -30.26
CA ARG A 383 19.97 -10.86 -31.45
C ARG A 383 19.84 -9.35 -31.22
N LEU A 384 18.77 -8.91 -30.55
CA LEU A 384 18.58 -7.50 -30.20
C LEU A 384 19.70 -7.00 -29.27
N ILE A 385 19.98 -7.72 -28.17
CA ILE A 385 21.04 -7.33 -27.22
C ILE A 385 22.41 -7.29 -27.90
N ASP A 386 22.73 -8.32 -28.70
CA ASP A 386 24.00 -8.43 -29.42
C ASP A 386 24.18 -7.31 -30.46
N ALA A 387 23.11 -6.89 -31.12
CA ALA A 387 23.16 -5.84 -32.12
C ALA A 387 23.15 -4.41 -31.55
N THR A 388 22.62 -4.23 -30.33
CA THR A 388 22.29 -2.89 -29.80
C THR A 388 23.05 -2.48 -28.54
N LEU A 389 23.25 -3.39 -27.59
CA LEU A 389 23.87 -3.11 -26.29
C LEU A 389 25.33 -3.55 -26.24
N LYS A 390 25.65 -4.76 -26.73
CA LYS A 390 27.03 -5.30 -26.74
C LYS A 390 28.04 -4.38 -27.42
N PRO A 391 27.77 -3.79 -28.62
CA PRO A 391 28.73 -2.92 -29.29
C PRO A 391 29.04 -1.62 -28.54
N GLN A 392 28.25 -1.30 -27.52
CA GLN A 392 28.39 -0.11 -26.67
C GLN A 392 28.88 -0.46 -25.26
N GLU A 393 29.23 -1.72 -25.01
CA GLU A 393 29.57 -2.23 -23.66
C GLU A 393 28.50 -1.84 -22.60
N ALA A 394 27.24 -1.76 -23.04
CA ALA A 394 26.17 -1.21 -22.23
C ALA A 394 25.68 -2.20 -21.17
N HIS A 395 25.16 -1.65 -20.07
CA HIS A 395 24.33 -2.34 -19.09
C HIS A 395 22.91 -1.76 -19.05
N VAL A 396 21.98 -2.61 -18.59
CA VAL A 396 20.61 -2.23 -18.24
C VAL A 396 20.45 -2.40 -16.74
N GLU A 397 19.92 -1.38 -16.07
CA GLU A 397 19.60 -1.37 -14.65
C GLU A 397 18.11 -1.13 -14.44
N VAL A 398 17.49 -2.00 -13.64
CA VAL A 398 16.06 -1.96 -13.33
C VAL A 398 15.91 -1.79 -11.84
N HIS A 399 15.26 -0.70 -11.43
CA HIS A 399 14.90 -0.47 -10.04
C HIS A 399 13.48 -0.95 -9.80
N CYS A 400 13.31 -1.69 -8.71
CA CYS A 400 12.02 -2.19 -8.26
C CYS A 400 11.82 -1.84 -6.79
N VAL A 401 10.57 -1.79 -6.37
CA VAL A 401 10.21 -1.76 -4.95
C VAL A 401 9.47 -3.05 -4.64
N ILE A 402 9.85 -3.70 -3.56
CA ILE A 402 9.26 -4.95 -3.09
C ILE A 402 8.96 -4.77 -1.60
N ASN A 403 7.67 -4.70 -1.26
CA ASN A 403 7.19 -4.49 0.12
C ASN A 403 7.91 -3.30 0.80
N GLY A 404 8.08 -2.22 0.06
CA GLY A 404 8.73 -0.98 0.50
C GLY A 404 10.26 -0.97 0.47
N ILE A 405 10.91 -2.09 0.17
CA ILE A 405 12.36 -2.16 0.04
C ILE A 405 12.77 -1.96 -1.42
N THR A 406 13.69 -1.02 -1.65
CA THR A 406 14.25 -0.76 -2.98
C THR A 406 15.21 -1.86 -3.40
N HIS A 407 15.13 -2.27 -4.65
CA HIS A 407 16.01 -3.26 -5.26
C HIS A 407 16.51 -2.70 -6.59
N ALA A 408 17.75 -3.00 -6.97
CA ALA A 408 18.29 -2.66 -8.28
C ALA A 408 18.95 -3.88 -8.92
N VAL A 409 18.49 -4.27 -10.11
CA VAL A 409 19.06 -5.35 -10.91
C VAL A 409 19.84 -4.74 -12.04
N ARG A 410 21.16 -4.95 -12.09
CA ARG A 410 22.03 -4.48 -13.19
C ARG A 410 22.55 -5.66 -13.99
N ARG A 411 22.37 -5.63 -15.30
CA ARG A 411 22.85 -6.67 -16.22
C ARG A 411 23.76 -6.09 -17.31
N TYR A 412 24.97 -6.62 -17.44
CA TYR A 412 25.95 -6.20 -18.44
C TYR A 412 25.79 -6.97 -19.74
N ALA A 413 25.79 -6.27 -20.88
CA ALA A 413 25.61 -6.91 -22.19
C ALA A 413 26.86 -7.66 -22.66
N ALA A 414 28.05 -7.22 -22.22
CA ALA A 414 29.33 -7.78 -22.65
C ALA A 414 29.46 -9.27 -22.31
N ASP A 415 29.23 -9.63 -21.04
CA ASP A 415 29.44 -10.98 -20.50
C ASP A 415 28.16 -11.60 -19.91
N GLY A 416 27.07 -10.83 -19.81
CA GLY A 416 25.82 -11.28 -19.20
C GLY A 416 25.82 -11.25 -17.67
N THR A 417 26.85 -10.70 -17.02
CA THR A 417 26.94 -10.61 -15.55
C THR A 417 25.73 -9.86 -14.98
N VAL A 418 25.12 -10.45 -13.94
CA VAL A 418 23.96 -9.90 -13.22
C VAL A 418 24.40 -9.52 -11.81
N LEU A 419 24.10 -8.28 -11.44
CA LEU A 419 24.29 -7.74 -10.09
C LEU A 419 22.94 -7.39 -9.47
N LEU A 420 22.80 -7.61 -8.17
CA LEU A 420 21.64 -7.22 -7.37
C LEU A 420 22.10 -6.32 -6.23
N LYS A 421 21.39 -5.21 -6.03
CA LYS A 421 21.48 -4.37 -4.83
C LYS A 421 20.15 -4.39 -4.10
N VAL A 422 20.19 -4.53 -2.78
CA VAL A 422 19.01 -4.55 -1.90
C VAL A 422 19.15 -3.42 -0.88
N GLY A 423 18.13 -2.55 -0.80
CA GLY A 423 18.14 -1.35 0.04
C GLY A 423 19.39 -0.51 -0.19
N ASP A 424 20.06 -0.15 0.91
CA ASP A 424 21.29 0.63 0.91
C ASP A 424 22.57 -0.20 0.72
N GLY A 425 22.47 -1.52 0.59
CA GLY A 425 23.62 -2.40 0.39
C GLY A 425 24.38 -2.16 -0.91
N ASP A 426 25.49 -2.88 -1.09
CA ASP A 426 26.28 -2.84 -2.32
C ASP A 426 25.73 -3.79 -3.38
N PHE A 427 26.21 -3.62 -4.62
CA PHE A 427 25.89 -4.54 -5.69
C PHE A 427 26.66 -5.86 -5.52
N GLU A 428 25.93 -6.96 -5.45
CA GLU A 428 26.47 -8.31 -5.36
C GLU A 428 26.21 -9.11 -6.63
N LYS A 429 27.16 -9.96 -7.01
CA LYS A 429 26.99 -10.84 -8.17
C LYS A 429 26.05 -12.00 -7.84
N VAL A 430 24.99 -12.15 -8.63
CA VAL A 430 23.96 -13.18 -8.41
C VAL A 430 23.73 -14.03 -9.65
N ARG A 431 23.09 -15.19 -9.47
CA ARG A 431 22.61 -16.05 -10.56
C ARG A 431 21.27 -15.52 -11.09
N GLU A 432 20.98 -15.75 -12.37
CA GLU A 432 19.70 -15.35 -12.99
C GLU A 432 18.47 -15.88 -12.23
N SER A 433 18.56 -17.10 -11.67
CA SER A 433 17.47 -17.73 -10.92
C SER A 433 17.05 -16.94 -9.69
N VAL A 434 17.98 -16.19 -9.06
CA VAL A 434 17.68 -15.34 -7.90
C VAL A 434 16.79 -14.17 -8.30
N ILE A 435 17.05 -13.56 -9.46
CA ILE A 435 16.22 -12.48 -9.99
C ILE A 435 14.83 -12.98 -10.35
N GLN A 436 14.75 -14.16 -10.97
CA GLN A 436 13.48 -14.79 -11.36
C GLN A 436 12.58 -15.12 -10.16
N SER A 437 13.15 -15.58 -9.05
CA SER A 437 12.39 -15.82 -7.82
C SER A 437 11.99 -14.53 -7.12
N LEU A 438 12.85 -13.50 -7.16
CA LEU A 438 12.62 -12.24 -6.47
C LEU A 438 11.57 -11.37 -7.18
N LEU A 439 11.63 -11.32 -8.52
CA LEU A 439 10.79 -10.48 -9.37
C LEU A 439 10.19 -11.33 -10.51
N PRO A 440 9.17 -12.16 -10.22
CA PRO A 440 8.53 -13.00 -11.22
C PRO A 440 7.70 -12.15 -12.19
N ILE A 441 8.33 -11.64 -13.25
CA ILE A 441 7.63 -10.84 -14.26
C ILE A 441 6.82 -11.71 -15.23
N GLN A 442 5.67 -11.19 -15.61
CA GLN A 442 4.84 -11.71 -16.69
C GLN A 442 4.99 -10.78 -17.89
N ALA A 443 5.61 -11.27 -18.96
CA ALA A 443 5.92 -10.46 -20.12
C ALA A 443 5.57 -11.19 -21.41
N TYR A 444 4.71 -10.56 -22.21
CA TYR A 444 4.24 -11.10 -23.49
C TYR A 444 4.60 -10.14 -24.62
N SER A 445 5.33 -10.63 -25.63
CA SER A 445 5.61 -9.89 -26.86
C SER A 445 4.42 -9.93 -27.81
N GLN A 446 4.51 -9.15 -28.89
CA GLN A 446 3.51 -9.16 -29.95
C GLN A 446 3.26 -10.58 -30.48
N LYS A 447 1.98 -10.98 -30.56
CA LYS A 447 1.50 -12.31 -30.95
C LYS A 447 1.86 -13.48 -30.00
N GLN A 448 2.45 -13.24 -28.83
CA GLN A 448 2.68 -14.33 -27.86
C GLN A 448 1.40 -14.79 -27.18
N LEU A 449 0.48 -13.88 -26.82
CA LEU A 449 -0.78 -14.24 -26.15
C LEU A 449 -1.63 -15.20 -26.99
N SER A 450 -1.62 -15.08 -28.33
CA SER A 450 -2.32 -16.01 -29.22
C SER A 450 -1.73 -17.42 -29.22
N SER A 451 -0.45 -17.59 -28.87
CA SER A 451 0.20 -18.89 -28.73
C SER A 451 0.16 -19.47 -27.31
N VAL A 452 -0.20 -18.67 -26.29
CA VAL A 452 -0.28 -19.13 -24.88
C VAL A 452 -1.30 -20.26 -24.73
N ALA A 453 -2.46 -20.16 -25.38
CA ALA A 453 -3.52 -21.17 -25.29
C ALA A 453 -3.12 -22.55 -25.87
N ILE A 454 -2.07 -22.58 -26.71
CA ILE A 454 -1.61 -23.79 -27.41
C ILE A 454 -0.47 -24.46 -26.62
N ARG A 455 0.17 -23.74 -25.69
CA ARG A 455 1.34 -24.21 -24.94
C ARG A 455 0.99 -24.48 -23.49
N VAL A 456 0.99 -25.74 -23.09
CA VAL A 456 0.66 -26.16 -21.70
C VAL A 456 1.58 -25.49 -20.68
N ASP A 457 2.88 -25.37 -20.96
CA ASP A 457 3.84 -24.75 -20.03
C ASP A 457 3.62 -23.24 -19.87
N GLU A 458 3.27 -22.52 -20.94
CA GLU A 458 2.94 -21.09 -20.87
C GLU A 458 1.59 -20.86 -20.22
N LEU A 459 0.61 -21.74 -20.48
CA LEU A 459 -0.69 -21.71 -19.81
C LEU A 459 -0.52 -21.98 -18.31
N LEU A 460 0.31 -22.96 -17.93
CA LEU A 460 0.64 -23.25 -16.54
C LEU A 460 1.29 -22.03 -15.90
N ARG A 461 2.33 -21.45 -16.53
CA ARG A 461 2.98 -20.22 -16.04
C ARG A 461 1.99 -19.06 -15.92
N PHE A 462 1.08 -18.87 -16.88
CA PHE A 462 0.06 -17.82 -16.85
C PHE A 462 -0.87 -17.97 -15.63
N VAL A 463 -1.26 -19.21 -15.30
CA VAL A 463 -2.16 -19.50 -14.18
C VAL A 463 -1.42 -19.50 -12.83
N THR A 464 -0.18 -19.98 -12.78
CA THR A 464 0.57 -20.13 -11.52
C THR A 464 1.34 -18.88 -11.12
N ALA A 465 1.82 -18.07 -12.06
CA ALA A 465 2.62 -16.89 -11.75
C ALA A 465 1.92 -15.88 -10.81
N PRO A 466 0.59 -15.59 -10.95
CA PRO A 466 -0.11 -14.72 -9.99
C PRO A 466 -0.14 -15.28 -8.55
N ILE A 467 -0.09 -16.61 -8.39
CA ILE A 467 -0.24 -17.32 -7.11
C ILE A 467 1.07 -18.00 -6.67
N GLN A 468 2.20 -17.64 -7.27
CA GLN A 468 3.48 -18.32 -7.07
C GLN A 468 3.90 -18.34 -5.59
N ARG A 469 3.67 -17.22 -4.87
CA ARG A 469 3.94 -17.13 -3.43
C ARG A 469 3.10 -18.11 -2.61
N ASP A 470 1.82 -18.24 -2.94
CA ASP A 470 0.93 -19.17 -2.25
C ASP A 470 1.37 -20.62 -2.50
N LEU A 471 1.79 -20.93 -3.73
CA LEU A 471 2.32 -22.24 -4.08
C LEU A 471 3.62 -22.56 -3.31
N GLU A 472 4.52 -21.60 -3.19
CA GLU A 472 5.77 -21.74 -2.42
C GLU A 472 5.50 -21.92 -0.92
N GLU A 473 4.53 -21.19 -0.36
CA GLU A 473 4.11 -21.37 1.03
C GLU A 473 3.52 -22.76 1.27
N ILE A 474 2.65 -23.23 0.36
CA ILE A 474 2.07 -24.57 0.42
C ILE A 474 3.16 -25.63 0.34
N ASP A 475 4.15 -25.47 -0.55
CA ASP A 475 5.25 -26.42 -0.66
C ASP A 475 6.12 -26.45 0.60
N ARG A 476 6.40 -25.28 1.19
CA ARG A 476 7.12 -25.20 2.47
C ARG A 476 6.37 -25.94 3.58
N LYS A 477 5.05 -25.71 3.72
CA LYS A 477 4.21 -26.44 4.69
C LYS A 477 4.21 -27.95 4.42
N ARG A 478 4.17 -28.35 3.14
CA ARG A 478 4.26 -29.76 2.74
C ARG A 478 5.58 -30.39 3.19
N GLN A 479 6.70 -29.71 2.97
CA GLN A 479 8.02 -30.19 3.37
C GLN A 479 8.15 -30.29 4.89
N GLU A 480 7.61 -29.33 5.64
CA GLU A 480 7.58 -29.34 7.11
C GLU A 480 6.79 -30.55 7.64
N VAL A 481 5.57 -30.77 7.13
CA VAL A 481 4.74 -31.92 7.51
C VAL A 481 5.42 -33.24 7.15
N ALA A 482 6.04 -33.34 5.98
CA ALA A 482 6.80 -34.53 5.58
C ALA A 482 8.00 -34.78 6.51
N GLY A 483 8.69 -33.72 6.94
CA GLY A 483 9.78 -33.79 7.93
C GLY A 483 9.29 -34.35 9.27
N ARG A 484 8.20 -33.78 9.81
CA ARG A 484 7.57 -34.24 11.06
C ARG A 484 7.11 -35.69 10.98
N LEU A 485 6.57 -36.13 9.84
CA LEU A 485 6.17 -37.52 9.63
C LEU A 485 7.37 -38.47 9.74
N ARG A 486 8.50 -38.13 9.12
CA ARG A 486 9.73 -38.94 9.20
C ARG A 486 10.26 -39.02 10.63
N GLU A 487 10.24 -37.90 11.35
CA GLU A 487 10.68 -37.85 12.76
C GLU A 487 9.78 -38.71 13.66
N ASN A 488 8.46 -38.58 13.52
CA ASN A 488 7.50 -39.39 14.28
C ASN A 488 7.66 -40.88 13.98
N TYR A 489 7.84 -41.25 12.72
CA TYR A 489 8.09 -42.63 12.33
C TYR A 489 9.42 -43.16 12.90
N GLY A 490 10.48 -42.36 12.86
CA GLY A 490 11.76 -42.70 13.49
C GLY A 490 11.64 -42.89 15.01
N THR A 491 10.80 -42.11 15.68
CA THR A 491 10.50 -42.27 17.11
C THR A 491 9.71 -43.55 17.39
N LEU A 492 8.73 -43.89 16.54
CA LEU A 492 7.98 -45.14 16.65
C LEU A 492 8.88 -46.37 16.47
N GLU A 493 9.78 -46.36 15.48
CA GLU A 493 10.73 -47.45 15.26
C GLU A 493 11.72 -47.61 16.42
N ARG A 494 12.20 -46.50 17.01
CA ARG A 494 13.00 -46.53 18.24
C ARG A 494 12.23 -47.16 19.40
N HIS A 495 10.97 -46.74 19.61
CA HIS A 495 10.12 -47.32 20.64
C HIS A 495 9.91 -48.83 20.45
N ARG A 496 9.63 -49.28 19.22
CA ARG A 496 9.47 -50.72 18.91
C ARG A 496 10.74 -51.50 19.21
N THR A 497 11.89 -50.99 18.79
CA THR A 497 13.19 -51.63 19.03
C THR A 497 13.47 -51.78 20.53
N LEU A 498 13.29 -50.71 21.30
CA LEU A 498 13.47 -50.73 22.76
C LEU A 498 12.47 -51.68 23.44
N THR A 499 11.22 -51.72 22.97
CA THR A 499 10.19 -52.62 23.52
C THR A 499 10.61 -54.08 23.34
N THR A 500 11.05 -54.46 22.14
CA THR A 500 11.55 -55.83 21.88
C THR A 500 12.80 -56.15 22.71
N GLU A 501 13.67 -55.17 22.94
CA GLU A 501 14.86 -55.35 23.78
C GLU A 501 14.51 -55.54 25.26
N ILE A 502 13.52 -54.80 25.77
CA ILE A 502 12.97 -54.98 27.12
C ILE A 502 12.36 -56.37 27.26
N GLU A 503 11.54 -56.82 26.31
CA GLU A 503 10.92 -58.15 26.34
C GLU A 503 11.97 -59.27 26.35
N ARG A 504 13.01 -59.16 25.50
CA ARG A 504 14.15 -60.11 25.49
C ARG A 504 14.90 -60.11 26.82
N SER A 505 15.15 -58.92 27.37
CA SER A 505 15.83 -58.77 28.66
C SER A 505 15.02 -59.38 29.80
N ALA A 506 13.70 -59.16 29.83
CA ALA A 506 12.81 -59.75 30.82
C ALA A 506 12.79 -61.29 30.77
N VAL A 507 12.75 -61.88 29.57
CA VAL A 507 12.88 -63.34 29.39
C VAL A 507 14.24 -63.84 29.88
N ARG A 508 15.32 -63.12 29.56
CA ARG A 508 16.68 -63.48 30.00
C ARG A 508 16.81 -63.42 31.53
N VAL A 509 16.26 -62.40 32.18
CA VAL A 509 16.23 -62.27 33.64
C VAL A 509 15.47 -63.44 34.26
N ARG A 510 14.29 -63.80 33.75
CA ARG A 510 13.53 -64.96 34.24
C ARG A 510 14.33 -66.27 34.12
N SER A 511 14.94 -66.51 32.96
CA SER A 511 15.74 -67.72 32.74
C SER A 511 16.95 -67.79 33.67
N LEU A 512 17.67 -66.68 33.87
CA LEU A 512 18.81 -66.62 34.80
C LEU A 512 18.35 -66.80 36.26
N ALA A 513 17.19 -66.25 36.63
CA ALA A 513 16.63 -66.43 37.97
C ALA A 513 16.26 -67.90 38.24
N GLU A 514 15.65 -68.59 37.28
CA GLU A 514 15.34 -70.02 37.38
C GLU A 514 16.62 -70.87 37.45
N GLN A 515 17.63 -70.57 36.63
CA GLN A 515 18.94 -71.24 36.70
C GLN A 515 19.61 -71.03 38.06
N ALA A 516 19.57 -69.80 38.59
CA ALA A 516 20.11 -69.50 39.90
C ALA A 516 19.36 -70.23 41.02
N GLN A 517 18.03 -70.39 40.90
CA GLN A 517 17.23 -71.15 41.86
C GLN A 517 17.52 -72.65 41.77
N ALA A 518 17.59 -73.22 40.56
CA ALA A 518 17.96 -74.62 40.36
C ALA A 518 19.35 -74.95 40.92
N LEU A 519 20.33 -74.04 40.75
CA LEU A 519 21.65 -74.16 41.36
C LEU A 519 21.59 -74.11 42.89
N ARG A 520 20.71 -73.30 43.49
CA ARG A 520 20.51 -73.26 44.95
C ARG A 520 19.86 -74.56 45.46
N ASP A 521 18.86 -75.05 44.76
CA ASP A 521 18.12 -76.26 45.14
C ASP A 521 18.98 -77.53 44.98
N GLY A 522 19.94 -77.52 44.04
CA GLY A 522 20.91 -78.59 43.82
C GLY A 522 22.06 -78.67 44.83
N LEU A 523 22.16 -77.74 45.79
CA LEU A 523 23.18 -77.79 46.85
C LEU A 523 22.79 -78.81 47.93
N SER A 524 23.30 -80.04 47.84
CA SER A 524 23.16 -81.07 48.89
C SER A 524 24.31 -81.02 49.89
N GLY A 525 24.02 -81.09 51.20
CA GLY A 525 25.01 -81.11 52.28
C GLY A 525 25.10 -79.84 53.13
N LEU A 526 24.21 -78.87 52.94
CA LEU A 526 24.18 -77.62 53.70
C LEU A 526 23.60 -77.81 55.11
N SER A 527 24.21 -77.17 56.11
CA SER A 527 23.70 -77.09 57.48
C SER A 527 22.40 -76.27 57.55
N GLU A 528 21.61 -76.42 58.62
CA GLU A 528 20.40 -75.60 58.81
C GLU A 528 20.69 -74.09 58.88
N GLU A 529 21.87 -73.70 59.36
CA GLU A 529 22.30 -72.30 59.44
C GLU A 529 22.61 -71.73 58.05
N ASP A 530 23.31 -72.49 57.20
CA ASP A 530 23.65 -72.04 55.84
C ASP A 530 22.41 -71.88 54.96
N ARG A 531 21.40 -72.74 55.15
CA ARG A 531 20.09 -72.60 54.47
C ARG A 531 19.37 -71.33 54.89
N LYS A 532 19.43 -70.94 56.17
CA LYS A 532 18.83 -69.68 56.65
C LYS A 532 19.52 -68.45 56.06
N VAL A 533 20.85 -68.46 55.94
CA VAL A 533 21.62 -67.36 55.33
C VAL A 533 21.29 -67.23 53.84
N LEU A 534 21.23 -68.35 53.10
CA LEU A 534 20.85 -68.36 51.69
C LEU A 534 19.41 -67.87 51.46
N ALA A 535 18.47 -68.22 52.34
CA ALA A 535 17.09 -67.74 52.28
C ALA A 535 16.99 -66.22 52.51
N GLY A 536 17.88 -65.65 53.34
CA GLY A 536 17.95 -64.21 53.59
C GLY A 536 18.47 -63.37 52.41
N LYS A 537 19.13 -64.00 51.41
CA LYS A 537 19.76 -63.30 50.28
C LYS A 537 18.78 -62.43 49.49
N ALA A 538 17.55 -62.88 49.26
CA ALA A 538 16.56 -62.07 48.52
C ALA A 538 16.22 -60.74 49.23
N GLY A 539 16.26 -60.73 50.56
CA GLY A 539 16.11 -59.50 51.35
C GLY A 539 17.32 -58.58 51.21
N HIS A 540 18.53 -59.13 51.25
CA HIS A 540 19.76 -58.36 51.04
C HIS A 540 19.89 -57.79 49.62
N ASP A 541 19.51 -58.57 48.60
CA ASP A 541 19.51 -58.13 47.21
C ASP A 541 18.54 -56.96 47.02
N ARG A 542 17.32 -57.01 47.60
CA ARG A 542 16.38 -55.88 47.59
C ARG A 542 16.93 -54.63 48.27
N VAL A 543 17.53 -54.78 49.45
CA VAL A 543 18.12 -53.63 50.17
C VAL A 543 19.27 -53.02 49.36
N ARG A 544 20.10 -53.85 48.73
CA ARG A 544 21.18 -53.41 47.83
C ARG A 544 20.60 -52.69 46.61
N GLU A 545 19.52 -53.18 46.00
CA GLU A 545 18.85 -52.54 44.87
C GLU A 545 18.29 -51.16 45.24
N PHE A 546 17.67 -51.03 46.41
CA PHE A 546 17.24 -49.74 46.95
C PHE A 546 18.41 -48.79 47.17
N TYR A 547 19.52 -49.30 47.74
CA TYR A 547 20.71 -48.51 47.98
C TYR A 547 21.34 -47.99 46.68
N VAL A 548 21.45 -48.83 45.66
CA VAL A 548 21.98 -48.44 44.34
C VAL A 548 21.07 -47.40 43.66
N THR A 549 19.75 -47.59 43.72
CA THR A 549 18.79 -46.62 43.17
C THR A 549 18.91 -45.27 43.89
N TRP A 550 19.07 -45.29 45.22
CA TRP A 550 19.31 -44.10 46.03
C TRP A 550 20.61 -43.39 45.65
N GLU A 551 21.73 -44.12 45.48
CA GLU A 551 22.99 -43.53 45.03
C GLU A 551 22.87 -42.91 43.63
N GLN A 552 22.17 -43.56 42.70
CA GLN A 552 21.94 -43.01 41.36
C GLN A 552 21.11 -41.73 41.40
N HIS A 553 20.05 -41.68 42.22
CA HIS A 553 19.25 -40.47 42.44
C HIS A 553 20.09 -39.36 43.07
N LEU A 554 20.92 -39.69 44.06
CA LEU A 554 21.81 -38.71 44.70
C LEU A 554 22.79 -38.13 43.68
N ALA A 555 23.40 -38.97 42.84
CA ALA A 555 24.34 -38.55 41.81
C ALA A 555 23.66 -37.69 40.72
N ALA A 556 22.45 -38.05 40.27
CA ALA A 556 21.69 -37.25 39.32
C ALA A 556 21.31 -35.88 39.89
N THR A 557 20.86 -35.84 41.15
CA THR A 557 20.52 -34.60 41.85
C THR A 557 21.76 -33.71 42.04
N GLN A 558 22.91 -34.31 42.35
CA GLN A 558 24.17 -33.61 42.49
C GLN A 558 24.68 -33.06 41.14
N ALA A 559 24.44 -33.76 40.04
CA ALA A 559 24.72 -33.29 38.68
C ALA A 559 23.81 -32.11 38.26
N GLU A 560 22.52 -32.14 38.61
CA GLU A 560 21.62 -30.99 38.39
C GLU A 560 22.02 -29.77 39.22
N LEU A 561 22.39 -29.96 40.49
CA LEU A 561 22.86 -28.88 41.38
C LEU A 561 24.19 -28.27 40.93
N THR A 562 25.12 -29.08 40.43
CA THR A 562 26.41 -28.59 39.89
C THR A 562 26.25 -27.96 38.50
N GLY A 563 25.30 -28.42 37.68
CA GLY A 563 24.96 -27.80 36.39
C GLY A 563 24.31 -26.42 36.52
N GLN A 564 23.59 -26.14 37.61
CA GLN A 564 23.03 -24.80 37.90
C GLN A 564 24.05 -23.82 38.52
N GLY A 565 25.18 -24.32 39.04
CA GLY A 565 26.25 -23.51 39.62
C GLY A 565 27.22 -22.87 38.61
N HIS A 566 27.04 -23.10 37.31
CA HIS A 566 27.85 -22.48 36.24
C HIS A 566 27.07 -21.47 35.38
N SER A 567 25.87 -21.07 35.82
CA SER A 567 25.07 -20.02 35.18
C SER A 567 24.82 -18.79 36.06
N VAL A 568 25.58 -18.64 37.16
CA VAL A 568 25.58 -17.43 38.00
C VAL A 568 27.03 -17.04 38.34
N GLU A 569 27.78 -16.71 37.29
CA GLU A 569 28.86 -15.70 37.21
C GLU A 569 28.87 -15.22 35.75
#